data_AF-A0A938GJ20-F1
#
_entry.id   AF-A0A938GJ20-F1
#
_cell.length_a   1.000
_cell.length_b   1.000
_cell.length_c   1.000
_cell.angle_alpha   90.00
_cell.angle_beta   90.00
_cell.angle_gamma   90.00
#
_symmetry.space_group_name_H-M   'P 1'
#
loop_
_entity.id
_entity.type
_entity.pdbx_description
1 polymer ?
#
loop_
_entity_poly.entity_id
_entity_poly.type
_entity_poly.pdbx_seq_one_letter_code
_entity_poly.pdbx_strand_id
1 'polypeptide(L)'
;MTRISQQQLESYLWGAATLLRGTIDAGDYKQFIFPLLFYKRVCDVFDEETQAALAESGGDKRYAAGREQHRFQIPPEAHWREVRQAAKNVGAALQSAMRAIETANPDKLYGIFGDAQWTNKDR
;
A
#
# COMPACT_ATOMS: atom_id res chain seq x y z
N MET A 1 -3.45 -25.48 12.43
CA MET A 1 -2.38 -24.51 12.09
C MET A 1 -1.86 -23.91 13.38
N THR A 2 -0.59 -24.09 13.69
CA THR A 2 0.03 -23.50 14.88
C THR A 2 0.24 -22.00 14.60
N ARG A 3 -0.46 -21.12 15.32
CA ARG A 3 -0.23 -19.67 15.23
C ARG A 3 1.13 -19.37 15.87
N ILE A 4 1.95 -18.57 15.18
CA ILE A 4 3.15 -17.99 15.77
C ILE A 4 2.76 -17.03 16.91
N SER A 5 3.60 -16.92 17.93
CA SER A 5 3.41 -15.91 18.96
C SER A 5 3.68 -14.50 18.42
N GLN A 6 3.18 -13.48 19.10
CA GLN A 6 3.49 -12.09 18.76
C GLN A 6 5.01 -11.85 18.74
N GLN A 7 5.74 -12.35 19.75
CA GLN A 7 7.20 -12.21 19.82
C GLN A 7 7.91 -12.87 18.63
N GLN A 8 7.42 -14.03 18.17
CA GLN A 8 7.95 -14.69 16.97
C GLN A 8 7.68 -13.85 15.72
N LEU A 9 6.46 -13.33 15.56
CA LEU A 9 6.11 -12.44 14.45
C LEU A 9 7.00 -11.19 14.42
N GLU A 10 7.15 -10.51 15.55
CA GLU A 10 8.02 -9.34 15.68
C GLU A 10 9.46 -9.68 15.32
N SER A 11 9.97 -10.81 15.80
CA SER A 11 11.33 -11.28 15.47
C SER A 11 11.51 -11.54 13.97
N TYR A 12 10.52 -12.16 13.33
CA TYR A 12 10.54 -12.41 11.88
C TYR A 12 10.49 -11.11 11.06
N LEU A 13 9.59 -10.19 11.41
CA LEU A 13 9.45 -8.90 10.73
C LEU A 13 10.70 -8.04 10.91
N TRP A 14 11.28 -8.03 12.11
CA TRP A 14 12.53 -7.34 12.38
C TRP A 14 13.70 -7.90 11.56
N GLY A 15 13.80 -9.23 11.46
CA GLY A 15 14.80 -9.89 10.62
C GLY A 15 14.65 -9.50 9.15
N ALA A 16 13.42 -9.53 8.62
CA ALA A 16 13.13 -9.11 7.25
C ALA A 16 13.48 -7.64 7.01
N ALA A 17 13.11 -6.74 7.91
CA ALA A 17 13.43 -5.32 7.81
C ALA A 17 14.95 -5.06 7.86
N THR A 18 15.67 -5.81 8.71
CA THR A 18 17.14 -5.73 8.80
C THR A 18 17.81 -6.19 7.51
N LEU A 19 17.30 -7.25 6.89
CA LEU A 19 17.80 -7.72 5.60
C LEU A 19 17.52 -6.71 4.48
N LEU A 20 16.30 -6.17 4.41
CA LEU A 20 15.86 -5.26 3.35
C LEU A 20 16.53 -3.89 3.42
N ARG A 21 16.76 -3.34 4.62
CA ARG A 21 17.39 -2.02 4.77
C ARG A 21 18.86 -2.02 4.38
N GLY A 22 19.52 -3.17 4.40
CA GLY A 22 20.95 -3.28 4.07
C GLY A 22 21.80 -2.31 4.89
N THR A 23 22.50 -1.40 4.20
CA THR A 23 23.36 -0.36 4.80
C THR A 23 22.60 0.92 5.20
N ILE A 24 21.31 1.03 4.88
CA ILE A 24 20.50 2.19 5.22
C ILE A 24 20.23 2.18 6.74
N ASP A 25 20.45 3.32 7.38
CA ASP A 25 20.13 3.48 8.79
C ASP A 25 18.61 3.35 9.01
N ALA A 26 18.22 2.92 10.21
CA ALA A 26 16.80 2.68 10.49
C ALA A 26 15.95 3.97 10.39
N GLY A 27 16.55 5.14 10.62
CA GLY A 27 15.90 6.45 10.54
C GLY A 27 15.53 6.83 9.11
N ASP A 28 16.38 6.52 8.13
CA ASP A 28 16.08 6.72 6.71
C ASP A 28 15.18 5.61 6.16
N TYR A 29 15.41 4.34 6.55
CA TYR A 29 14.62 3.21 6.04
C TYR A 29 13.12 3.32 6.37
N LYS A 30 12.78 3.90 7.53
CA LYS A 30 11.39 4.11 7.95
C LYS A 30 10.59 4.95 6.94
N GLN A 31 11.26 5.86 6.22
CA GLN A 31 10.64 6.74 5.23
C GLN A 31 10.17 5.98 3.98
N PHE A 32 10.70 4.78 3.75
CA PHE A 32 10.28 3.92 2.63
C PHE A 32 9.30 2.84 3.08
N ILE A 33 9.61 2.14 4.17
CA ILE A 33 8.82 0.97 4.57
C ILE A 33 7.42 1.35 5.07
N PHE A 34 7.25 2.47 5.78
CA PHE A 34 5.93 2.86 6.28
C PHE A 34 4.96 3.30 5.18
N PRO A 35 5.34 4.18 4.24
CA PRO A 35 4.45 4.50 3.12
C PRO A 35 4.12 3.26 2.26
N LEU A 36 5.07 2.34 2.08
CA LEU A 36 4.83 1.11 1.32
C LEU A 36 3.80 0.18 2.01
N LEU A 37 3.96 -0.03 3.33
CA LEU A 37 3.02 -0.83 4.12
C LEU A 37 1.64 -0.17 4.18
N PHE A 38 1.60 1.15 4.35
CA PHE A 38 0.36 1.91 4.36
C PHE A 38 -0.34 1.82 3.00
N TYR A 39 0.39 2.00 1.90
CA TYR A 39 -0.13 1.85 0.53
C TYR A 39 -0.74 0.46 0.32
N LYS A 40 -0.01 -0.60 0.64
CA LYS A 40 -0.52 -1.97 0.56
C LYS A 40 -1.80 -2.14 1.40
N ARG A 41 -1.80 -1.66 2.65
CA ARG A 41 -2.97 -1.81 3.53
C ARG A 41 -4.19 -1.07 2.98
N VAL A 42 -4.02 0.12 2.42
CA VAL A 42 -5.13 0.88 1.82
C VAL A 42 -5.74 0.12 0.64
N CYS A 43 -4.92 -0.48 -0.24
CA CYS A 43 -5.42 -1.35 -1.30
C CYS A 43 -6.15 -2.60 -0.74
N ASP A 44 -5.60 -3.23 0.30
CA ASP A 44 -6.25 -4.40 0.92
C ASP A 44 -7.61 -4.06 1.52
N VAL A 45 -7.73 -2.91 2.18
CA VAL A 45 -9.02 -2.44 2.71
C VAL A 45 -10.02 -2.23 1.57
N PHE A 46 -9.59 -1.64 0.46
CA PHE A 46 -10.44 -1.42 -0.71
C PHE A 46 -10.94 -2.76 -1.30
N ASP A 47 -10.07 -3.76 -1.39
CA ASP A 47 -10.44 -5.10 -1.84
C ASP A 47 -11.42 -5.77 -0.86
N GLU A 48 -11.15 -5.68 0.46
CA GLU A 48 -12.03 -6.18 1.53
C GLU A 48 -13.44 -5.53 1.45
N GLU A 49 -13.50 -4.22 1.27
CA GLU A 49 -14.73 -3.43 1.13
C GLU A 49 -15.50 -3.80 -0.15
N THR A 50 -14.78 -3.98 -1.26
CA THR A 50 -15.37 -4.45 -2.52
C THR A 50 -16.01 -5.82 -2.35
N GLN A 51 -15.33 -6.76 -1.68
CA GLN A 51 -15.89 -8.10 -1.44
C GLN A 51 -17.09 -8.06 -0.49
N ALA A 52 -17.05 -7.22 0.55
CA ALA A 52 -18.17 -7.05 1.47
C ALA A 52 -19.40 -6.49 0.74
N ALA A 53 -19.24 -5.44 -0.08
CA ALA A 53 -20.34 -4.84 -0.85
C ALA A 53 -20.90 -5.79 -1.92
N LEU A 54 -20.05 -6.63 -2.55
CA LEU A 54 -20.53 -7.69 -3.43
C LEU A 54 -21.37 -8.72 -2.69
N ALA A 55 -20.95 -9.15 -1.49
CA ALA A 55 -21.70 -10.10 -0.70
C ALA A 55 -23.06 -9.54 -0.24
N GLU A 56 -23.08 -8.28 0.19
CA GLU A 56 -24.30 -7.59 0.63
C GLU A 56 -25.31 -7.41 -0.51
N SER A 57 -24.84 -7.04 -1.69
CA SER A 57 -25.69 -6.76 -2.86
C SER A 57 -26.08 -8.00 -3.68
N GLY A 58 -25.67 -9.20 -3.26
CA GLY A 58 -25.91 -10.43 -4.04
C GLY A 58 -25.10 -10.49 -5.34
N GLY A 59 -23.95 -9.84 -5.39
CA GLY A 59 -23.00 -9.86 -6.51
C GLY A 59 -23.13 -8.69 -7.49
N ASP A 60 -23.84 -7.61 -7.12
CA ASP A 60 -23.94 -6.42 -7.96
C ASP A 60 -22.60 -5.65 -7.98
N LYS A 61 -21.89 -5.78 -9.09
CA LYS A 61 -20.61 -5.09 -9.31
C LYS A 61 -20.75 -3.57 -9.39
N ARG A 62 -21.89 -3.05 -9.83
CA ARG A 62 -22.11 -1.60 -9.93
C ARG A 62 -22.29 -1.02 -8.54
N TYR A 63 -23.05 -1.71 -7.68
CA TYR A 63 -23.16 -1.36 -6.27
C TYR A 63 -21.79 -1.41 -5.58
N ALA A 64 -21.06 -2.51 -5.74
CA ALA A 64 -19.76 -2.68 -5.08
C ALA A 64 -18.67 -1.71 -5.57
N ALA A 65 -18.78 -1.19 -6.80
CA ALA A 65 -17.90 -0.15 -7.33
C ALA A 65 -18.31 1.27 -6.87
N GLY A 66 -19.43 1.41 -6.18
CA GLY A 66 -19.92 2.69 -5.65
C GLY A 66 -18.91 3.31 -4.69
N ARG A 67 -18.63 4.61 -4.86
CA ARG A 67 -17.61 5.32 -4.06
C ARG A 67 -17.93 5.30 -2.58
N GLU A 68 -19.21 5.28 -2.23
CA GLU A 68 -19.76 5.22 -0.89
C GLU A 68 -19.49 3.90 -0.16
N GLN A 69 -19.18 2.83 -0.89
CA GLN A 69 -18.79 1.55 -0.31
C GLN A 69 -17.34 1.56 0.20
N HIS A 70 -16.54 2.55 -0.21
CA HIS A 70 -15.10 2.58 0.01
C HIS A 70 -14.67 3.75 0.88
N ARG A 71 -13.88 3.47 1.93
CA ARG A 71 -13.32 4.52 2.79
C ARG A 71 -12.33 5.43 2.05
N PHE A 72 -11.57 4.82 1.13
CA PHE A 72 -10.60 5.49 0.27
C PHE A 72 -10.81 5.06 -1.18
N GLN A 73 -10.61 6.00 -2.09
CA GLN A 73 -10.75 5.77 -3.52
C GLN A 73 -9.40 5.35 -4.10
N ILE A 74 -9.37 4.20 -4.78
CA ILE A 74 -8.13 3.66 -5.38
C ILE A 74 -8.31 3.63 -6.89
N PRO A 75 -7.61 4.51 -7.64
CA PRO A 75 -7.56 4.41 -9.09
C PRO A 75 -7.06 3.01 -9.51
N PRO A 76 -7.68 2.34 -10.51
CA PRO A 76 -7.30 0.97 -10.89
C PRO A 76 -5.80 0.82 -11.19
N GLU A 77 -5.21 1.79 -11.88
CA GLU A 77 -3.78 1.84 -12.22
C GLU A 77 -2.86 2.04 -11.00
N ALA A 78 -3.40 2.60 -9.92
CA ALA A 78 -2.69 2.81 -8.66
C ALA A 78 -2.86 1.65 -7.69
N HIS A 79 -3.62 0.61 -8.05
CA HIS A 79 -3.81 -0.54 -7.18
C HIS A 79 -2.50 -1.33 -7.00
N TRP A 80 -2.27 -1.88 -5.80
CA TRP A 80 -1.06 -2.62 -5.46
C TRP A 80 -0.71 -3.72 -6.48
N ARG A 81 -1.74 -4.43 -6.95
CA ARG A 81 -1.59 -5.50 -7.95
C ARG A 81 -0.98 -5.01 -9.25
N GLU A 82 -1.32 -3.80 -9.70
CA GLU A 82 -0.82 -3.23 -10.95
C GLU A 82 0.63 -2.77 -10.79
N VAL A 83 0.95 -2.05 -9.71
CA VAL A 83 2.33 -1.60 -9.45
C VAL A 83 3.30 -2.76 -9.27
N ARG A 84 2.86 -3.87 -8.67
CA ARG A 84 3.67 -5.09 -8.50
C ARG A 84 4.09 -5.74 -9.82
N GLN A 85 3.45 -5.43 -10.94
CA GLN A 85 3.81 -5.93 -12.26
C GLN A 85 4.95 -5.12 -12.90
N ALA A 86 5.30 -3.96 -12.35
CA ALA A 86 6.39 -3.14 -12.86
C ALA A 86 7.74 -3.85 -12.65
N ALA A 87 8.37 -4.29 -13.75
CA ALA A 87 9.70 -4.91 -13.71
C ALA A 87 10.85 -3.88 -13.73
N LYS A 88 10.56 -2.64 -14.11
CA LYS A 88 11.54 -1.54 -14.25
C LYS A 88 10.95 -0.26 -13.70
N ASN A 89 11.82 0.65 -13.25
CA ASN A 89 11.45 1.95 -12.69
C ASN A 89 10.39 1.85 -11.57
N VAL A 90 10.52 0.84 -10.72
CA VAL A 90 9.58 0.53 -9.62
C VAL A 90 9.35 1.74 -8.72
N GLY A 91 10.40 2.51 -8.42
CA GLY A 91 10.27 3.73 -7.62
C GLY A 91 9.35 4.79 -8.25
N ALA A 92 9.41 4.98 -9.56
CA ALA A 92 8.53 5.91 -10.27
C ALA A 92 7.08 5.39 -10.31
N ALA A 93 6.91 4.07 -10.46
CA ALA A 93 5.59 3.43 -10.41
C ALA A 93 4.94 3.58 -9.02
N LEU A 94 5.71 3.35 -7.95
CA LEU A 94 5.26 3.56 -6.57
C LEU A 94 4.88 5.03 -6.32
N GLN A 95 5.75 5.97 -6.68
CA GLN A 95 5.48 7.40 -6.49
C GLN A 95 4.24 7.85 -7.27
N SER A 96 4.06 7.37 -8.50
CA SER A 96 2.90 7.71 -9.33
C SER A 96 1.60 7.17 -8.72
N ALA A 97 1.61 5.92 -8.26
CA ALA A 97 0.45 5.31 -7.62
C ALA A 97 0.08 6.00 -6.31
N MET A 98 1.05 6.29 -5.43
CA MET A 98 0.82 7.01 -4.19
C MET A 98 0.20 8.39 -4.45
N ARG A 99 0.75 9.17 -5.39
CA ARG A 99 0.19 10.48 -5.78
C ARG A 99 -1.23 10.39 -6.35
N ALA A 100 -1.51 9.36 -7.16
CA ALA A 100 -2.84 9.14 -7.69
C ALA A 100 -3.87 8.88 -6.58
N ILE A 101 -3.48 8.11 -5.56
CA ILE A 101 -4.31 7.85 -4.38
C ILE A 101 -4.52 9.12 -3.55
N GLU A 102 -3.49 9.93 -3.33
CA GLU A 102 -3.64 11.23 -2.65
C GLU A 102 -4.60 12.15 -3.41
N THR A 103 -4.45 12.24 -4.72
CA THR A 103 -5.30 13.07 -5.60
C THR A 103 -6.75 12.61 -5.59
N ALA A 104 -7.00 11.30 -5.51
CA ALA A 104 -8.34 10.73 -5.42
C ALA A 104 -8.98 10.92 -4.02
N ASN A 105 -8.19 11.26 -2.99
CA ASN A 105 -8.60 11.40 -1.59
C ASN A 105 -8.05 12.67 -0.93
N PRO A 106 -8.27 13.87 -1.51
CA PRO A 106 -7.59 15.09 -1.09
C PRO A 106 -7.86 15.46 0.38
N ASP A 107 -9.07 15.22 0.86
CA ASP A 107 -9.46 15.59 2.23
C ASP A 107 -8.91 14.64 3.32
N LYS A 108 -8.41 13.47 2.92
CA LYS A 108 -8.02 12.40 3.86
C LYS A 108 -6.55 12.00 3.78
N LEU A 109 -5.98 11.98 2.57
CA LEU A 109 -4.68 11.38 2.30
C LEU A 109 -3.65 12.35 1.71
N TYR A 110 -3.98 13.62 1.49
CA TYR A 110 -3.02 14.56 0.91
C TYR A 110 -1.74 14.66 1.75
N GLY A 111 -0.58 14.39 1.13
CA GLY A 111 0.74 14.43 1.76
C GLY A 111 1.05 13.29 2.73
N ILE A 112 0.19 12.27 2.85
CA ILE A 112 0.38 11.17 3.81
C ILE A 112 1.52 10.24 3.41
N PHE A 113 1.78 10.05 2.12
CA PHE A 113 2.85 9.14 1.67
C PHE A 113 4.25 9.76 1.77
N GLY A 114 4.33 11.06 2.06
CA GLY A 114 5.58 11.79 2.26
C GLY A 114 6.44 11.96 1.01
N ASP A 115 7.64 12.51 1.19
CA ASP A 115 8.53 12.96 0.11
C ASP A 115 9.76 12.06 -0.11
N ALA A 116 9.65 10.77 0.23
CA ALA A 116 10.76 9.84 0.05
C ALA A 116 11.24 9.82 -1.42
N GLN A 117 12.56 9.79 -1.62
CA GLN A 117 13.18 9.83 -2.96
C GLN A 117 13.14 8.47 -3.66
N TRP A 118 11.95 7.99 -4.02
CA TRP A 118 11.74 6.68 -4.64
C TRP A 118 12.51 6.43 -5.93
N THR A 119 12.84 7.48 -6.68
CA THR A 119 13.49 7.38 -8.01
C THR A 119 15.00 7.53 -7.96
N ASN A 120 15.58 7.80 -6.79
CA ASN A 120 17.03 7.94 -6.66
C ASN A 120 17.70 6.58 -6.82
N LYS A 121 18.58 6.46 -7.82
CA LYS A 121 19.33 5.22 -8.13
C LYS A 121 20.78 5.27 -7.64
N ASP A 122 21.19 6.41 -7.08
CA ASP A 122 22.55 6.66 -6.59
C ASP A 122 22.69 6.31 -5.09
N ARG A 123 21.63 5.74 -4.49
CA ARG A 123 21.56 5.24 -3.11
C ARG A 123 21.38 3.73 -3.08
#